data_AF-A0A0S8F6I4-F1
#
_entry.id   AF-A0A0S8F6I4-F1
#
_cell.length_a   1.000
_cell.length_b   1.000
_cell.length_c   1.000
_cell.angle_alpha   90.00
_cell.angle_beta   90.00
_cell.angle_gamma   90.00
#
_symmetry.space_group_name_H-M   'P 1'
#
loop_
_entity.id
_entity.type
_entity.pdbx_description
1 polymer ?
#
loop_
_entity_poly.entity_id
_entity_poly.type
_entity_poly.pdbx_seq_one_letter_code
_entity_poly.pdbx_strand_id
1 'polypeptide(L)' 'MYVCVCNQITDRQIREAARQGCRRLEDLQRCLGVATNCGCCAELAHELLEETSAPAGPSPAPLPQPA' A
#
# COMPACT_ATOMS: atom_id res chain seq x y z
N MET A 1 9.92 -2.60 7.48
CA MET A 1 9.00 -2.93 8.58
C MET A 1 7.73 -3.55 8.03
N TYR A 2 7.18 -4.57 8.69
CA TYR A 2 5.83 -5.06 8.37
C TYR A 2 4.79 -4.07 8.87
N VAL A 3 3.90 -3.66 7.97
CA VAL A 3 2.79 -2.76 8.24
C VAL A 3 1.50 -3.56 8.39
N CYS A 4 1.26 -4.53 7.50
CA CYS A 4 0.18 -5.49 7.65
C CYS A 4 0.75 -6.88 7.90
N VAL A 5 0.52 -7.41 9.10
CA VAL A 5 0.97 -8.77 9.45
C VAL A 5 0.07 -9.82 8.80
N CYS A 6 -1.24 -9.58 8.69
CA CYS A 6 -2.19 -10.53 8.11
C CYS A 6 -1.84 -10.92 6.67
N ASN A 7 -1.46 -9.93 5.86
CA ASN A 7 -1.15 -10.11 4.45
C ASN A 7 0.35 -9.90 4.15
N GLN A 8 1.18 -9.87 5.20
CA GLN A 8 2.64 -9.72 5.12
C GLN A 8 3.09 -8.53 4.25
N ILE A 9 2.42 -7.39 4.39
CA ILE A 9 2.73 -6.17 3.64
C ILE A 9 3.71 -5.31 4.42
N THR A 10 4.75 -4.84 3.72
CA THR A 10 5.81 -4.00 4.27
C THR A 10 5.65 -2.53 3.92
N ASP A 11 6.29 -1.65 4.68
CA ASP A 11 6.33 -0.21 4.39
C ASP A 11 6.87 0.06 2.98
N ARG A 12 7.91 -0.68 2.57
CA ARG A 12 8.51 -0.54 1.24
C ARG A 12 7.49 -0.78 0.14
N GLN A 13 6.66 -1.82 0.26
CA GLN A 13 5.62 -2.14 -0.72
C GLN A 13 4.56 -1.03 -0.79
N ILE A 14 4.18 -0.45 0.34
CA ILE A 14 3.23 0.67 0.39
C ILE A 14 3.83 1.90 -0.31
N ARG A 15 5.09 2.22 -0.02
CA ARG A 15 5.81 3.33 -0.65
C ARG A 15 6.00 3.12 -2.16
N GLU A 16 6.29 1.89 -2.59
CA GLU A 16 6.38 1.52 -4.00
C GLU A 16 5.02 1.66 -4.69
N ALA A 17 3.93 1.17 -4.10
CA ALA A 17 2.57 1.34 -4.62
C ALA A 17 2.16 2.83 -4.71
N ALA A 18 2.54 3.65 -3.71
CA ALA A 18 2.32 5.10 -3.72
C ALA A 18 3.05 5.79 -4.88
N ARG A 19 4.35 5.48 -5.07
CA ARG A 19 5.16 5.99 -6.20
C ARG A 19 4.60 5.59 -7.56
N GLN A 20 3.99 4.43 -7.60
CA GLN A 20 3.38 3.88 -8.80
C GLN A 20 1.98 4.47 -9.10
N GLY A 21 1.44 5.32 -8.22
CA GLY A 21 0.20 6.07 -8.47
C GLY A 21 -0.96 5.71 -7.55
N CYS A 22 -0.79 4.84 -6.56
CA CYS A 22 -1.78 4.69 -5.49
C CYS A 22 -1.91 6.00 -4.73
N ARG A 23 -3.15 6.49 -4.56
CA ARG A 23 -3.43 7.77 -3.88
C ARG A 23 -4.40 7.59 -2.72
N ARG A 24 -5.11 6.47 -2.65
CA ARG A 24 -6.04 6.16 -1.56
C ARG A 24 -5.74 4.81 -0.94
N LEU A 25 -6.21 4.61 0.29
CA LEU A 25 -6.13 3.32 0.97
C LEU A 25 -6.81 2.20 0.16
N GLU A 26 -7.91 2.50 -0.53
CA GLU A 26 -8.58 1.55 -1.44
C GLU A 26 -7.69 1.10 -2.61
N ASP A 27 -6.80 1.95 -3.11
CA ASP A 27 -5.84 1.54 -4.14
C ASP A 27 -4.84 0.56 -3.54
N LEU A 28 -4.33 0.83 -2.34
CA LEU A 28 -3.45 -0.10 -1.63
C LEU A 28 -4.15 -1.42 -1.28
N GLN A 29 -5.43 -1.39 -0.90
CA GLN A 29 -6.22 -2.60 -0.66
C GLN A 29 -6.33 -3.45 -1.93
N ARG A 30 -6.57 -2.82 -3.09
CA ARG A 30 -6.68 -3.53 -4.38
C ARG A 30 -5.33 -4.03 -4.87
N CYS A 31 -4.27 -3.26 -4.69
CA CYS A 31 -2.93 -3.58 -5.20
C CYS A 31 -2.15 -4.54 -4.29
N LEU A 32 -2.25 -4.38 -2.97
CA LEU A 32 -1.45 -5.09 -1.97
C LEU A 32 -2.29 -5.98 -1.05
N GLY A 33 -3.61 -5.80 -0.99
CA GLY A 33 -4.43 -6.45 0.04
C GLY A 33 -4.19 -5.89 1.45
N VAL A 34 -3.59 -4.70 1.60
CA VAL A 34 -3.39 -4.11 2.94
C VAL A 34 -4.75 -3.85 3.61
N ALA A 35 -4.89 -4.06 4.92
CA ALA A 35 -6.11 -3.77 5.66
C ALA A 35 -7.40 -4.47 5.19
N THR A 36 -7.31 -5.57 4.42
CA THR A 36 -8.49 -6.35 3.97
C THR A 36 -8.93 -7.46 4.92
N ASN A 37 -8.15 -7.75 5.97
CA ASN A 37 -8.46 -8.79 6.96
C ASN A 37 -8.92 -8.19 8.31
N CYS A 38 -7.99 -7.87 9.22
CA CYS A 38 -8.34 -7.31 10.54
C CYS A 38 -8.51 -5.78 10.57
N GLY A 39 -8.06 -5.07 9.52
CA GLY A 39 -8.15 -3.61 9.43
C GLY A 39 -7.18 -2.80 10.32
N CYS A 40 -6.50 -3.41 11.30
CA CYS A 40 -5.67 -2.68 12.29
C CYS A 40 -4.51 -1.86 11.70
N CYS A 41 -4.08 -2.16 10.47
CA CYS A 41 -2.99 -1.47 9.79
C CYS A 41 -3.46 -0.33 8.88
N ALA A 42 -4.77 -0.05 8.81
CA ALA A 42 -5.35 0.92 7.88
C ALA A 42 -4.78 2.34 8.07
N GLU A 43 -4.75 2.83 9.32
CA GLU A 43 -4.23 4.17 9.64
C GLU A 43 -2.75 4.28 9.27
N LEU A 44 -1.92 3.38 9.75
CA LEU A 44 -0.48 3.37 9.45
C LEU A 44 -0.19 3.24 7.94
N ALA A 45 -0.95 2.41 7.22
CA ALA A 45 -0.80 2.27 5.78
C ALA A 45 -1.19 3.55 5.03
N HIS A 46 -2.19 4.28 5.52
CA HIS A 46 -2.61 5.57 4.98
C HIS A 46 -1.57 6.65 5.24
N GLU A 47 -1.01 6.73 6.46
CA GLU A 47 0.06 7.68 6.78
C GLU A 47 1.28 7.49 5.86
N LEU A 48 1.73 6.24 5.66
CA LEU A 48 2.84 5.91 4.77
C LEU A 48 2.55 6.25 3.30
N LEU A 49 1.30 6.12 2.88
CA LEU A 49 0.83 6.51 1.56
C LEU A 49 0.95 8.02 1.38
N GLU A 50 0.40 8.79 2.33
CA GLU A 50 0.41 10.25 2.32
C GLU A 50 1.85 10.79 2.32
N GLU A 51 2.71 10.26 3.19
CA GLU A 51 4.14 10.59 3.24
C GLU A 51 4.85 10.44 1.89
N THR A 52 4.42 9.48 1.07
CA THR A 52 5.10 9.11 -0.18
C THR A 52 4.44 9.73 -1.42
N SER A 53 3.23 10.26 -1.28
CA SER A 53 2.36 10.72 -2.36
C SER A 53 2.77 12.08 -2.96
N ALA A 54 4.01 12.25 -3.43
CA ALA A 54 4.37 13.39 -4.30
C ALA A 54 3.62 13.34 -5.66
N PRO A 55 3.27 14.46 -6.32
CA PRO A 55 2.53 14.49 -7.58
C PRO A 55 3.45 14.11 -8.76
N ALA A 56 3.10 13.44 -9.86
CA ALA A 56 1.94 12.70 -10.36
C ALA A 56 2.49 11.78 -11.48
N GLY A 57 1.99 10.56 -11.64
CA GLY A 57 2.35 9.65 -12.72
C GLY A 57 1.34 8.50 -12.82
N PRO A 58 0.99 8.01 -14.04
CA PRO A 58 -0.16 7.14 -14.23
C PRO A 58 0.09 5.67 -13.84
N SER A 59 -1.01 5.09 -13.36
CA SER A 59 -1.35 3.75 -12.84
C SER A 59 -0.41 2.56 -13.16
N PRO A 60 -0.19 1.62 -12.22
CA PRO A 60 0.77 0.53 -12.44
C PRO A 60 0.18 -0.87 -12.61
N ALA A 61 1.03 -1.66 -13.25
CA ALA A 61 1.03 -3.10 -13.43
C ALA A 61 0.97 -3.91 -12.11
N PRO A 62 0.60 -5.21 -12.15
CA PRO A 62 0.44 -6.04 -10.96
C PRO A 62 1.73 -6.13 -10.14
N LEU A 63 1.62 -5.74 -8.87
CA LEU A 63 2.69 -5.89 -7.88
C LEU A 63 3.02 -7.38 -7.71
N PRO A 64 4.30 -7.74 -7.58
CA PRO A 64 4.68 -9.10 -7.23
C PRO A 64 4.05 -9.42 -5.87
N GLN A 65 3.09 -10.34 -5.90
CA GLN A 65 2.43 -10.83 -4.70
C GLN A 65 3.44 -11.71 -3.95
N PRO A 66 3.57 -11.56 -2.62
CA PRO A 66 4.33 -12.50 -1.82
C PRO A 66 3.70 -13.90 -1.97
N ALA A 67 4.54 -14.92 -2.17
CA ALA A 67 4.14 -16.32 -2.33
C ALA A 67 3.59 -16.93 -1.04
#